data_AF-A0A2K3KN67-F1
#
_entry.id   AF-A0A2K3KN67-F1
#
_cell.length_a   1.000
_cell.length_b   1.000
_cell.length_c   1.000
_cell.angle_alpha   90.00
_cell.angle_beta   90.00
_cell.angle_gamma   90.00
#
_symmetry.space_group_name_H-M   'P 1'
#
loop_
_entity.id
_entity.type
_entity.pdbx_description
1 polymer ?
#
loop_
_entity_poly.entity_id
_entity_poly.type
_entity_poly.pdbx_seq_one_letter_code
_entity_poly.pdbx_strand_id
1 'polypeptide(L)'
;MTSSPSSSSVMRKLDVVSPVPADIDIANSVEPIHISEIAKHLNLTPNHYDLYGKYKAKVLLSVLDELQESKDGYYVVVGGITPTPLGEGKSTTTVGLCQALGAFLDKK
;
A
#
# COMPACT_ATOMS: atom_id res chain seq x y z
N MET A 1 -18.28 28.43 -1.97
CA MET A 1 -16.96 28.25 -2.62
C MET A 1 -15.99 27.83 -1.53
N THR A 2 -15.89 26.54 -1.26
CA THR A 2 -14.95 25.99 -0.27
C THR A 2 -14.03 25.06 -1.04
N SER A 3 -12.80 25.52 -1.25
CA SER A 3 -11.72 24.76 -1.86
C SER A 3 -11.49 23.46 -1.09
N SER A 4 -11.57 22.34 -1.82
CA SER A 4 -11.05 21.06 -1.36
C SER A 4 -9.56 21.21 -1.03
N PRO A 5 -9.04 20.59 0.04
CA PRO A 5 -7.60 20.57 0.25
C PRO A 5 -6.99 19.75 -0.89
N SER A 6 -6.11 20.38 -1.65
CA SER A 6 -5.23 19.70 -2.58
C SER A 6 -4.51 18.60 -1.82
N SER A 7 -4.84 17.34 -2.11
CA SER A 7 -4.06 16.18 -1.73
C SER A 7 -2.67 16.35 -2.36
N SER A 8 -1.77 17.03 -1.65
CA SER A 8 -0.37 17.11 -2.04
C SER A 8 0.15 15.69 -1.98
N SER A 9 0.22 15.02 -3.14
CA SER A 9 0.96 13.79 -3.31
C SER A 9 2.40 14.09 -2.92
N VAL A 10 2.74 13.82 -1.67
CA VAL A 10 4.12 13.87 -1.21
C VAL A 10 4.77 12.67 -1.86
N MET A 11 5.38 12.90 -3.03
CA MET A 11 6.29 11.95 -3.65
C MET A 11 7.33 11.56 -2.59
N ARG A 12 7.19 10.37 -2.01
CA ARG A 12 8.13 9.86 -1.01
C ARG A 12 9.43 9.55 -1.73
N LYS A 13 10.35 10.51 -1.67
CA LYS A 13 11.69 10.36 -2.25
C LYS A 13 12.40 9.23 -1.52
N LEU A 14 12.96 8.29 -2.28
CA LEU A 14 13.76 7.20 -1.72
C LEU A 14 15.12 7.75 -1.30
N ASP A 15 15.47 7.55 -0.03
CA ASP A 15 16.80 7.82 0.49
C ASP A 15 17.66 6.56 0.30
N VAL A 16 18.40 6.52 -0.81
CA VAL A 16 19.22 5.36 -1.17
C VAL A 16 20.50 5.36 -0.36
N VAL A 17 20.76 4.26 0.36
CA VAL A 17 21.95 4.05 1.19
C VAL A 17 22.85 2.99 0.55
N SER A 18 24.18 3.16 0.68
CA SER A 18 25.18 2.18 0.23
C SER A 18 26.23 1.93 1.33
N PRO A 19 26.48 0.67 1.74
CA PRO A 19 25.82 -0.54 1.27
C PRO A 19 24.33 -0.59 1.66
N VAL A 20 23.52 -1.35 0.91
CA VAL A 20 22.09 -1.54 1.22
C VAL A 20 21.97 -2.22 2.59
N PRO A 21 21.23 -1.65 3.56
CA PRO A 21 21.07 -2.25 4.88
C PRO A 21 20.30 -3.57 4.82
N ALA A 22 20.33 -4.36 5.91
CA ALA A 22 19.51 -5.57 5.99
C ALA A 22 18.01 -5.22 6.07
N ASP A 23 17.15 -6.09 5.55
CA ASP A 23 15.70 -5.87 5.51
C ASP A 23 15.10 -5.54 6.88
N ILE A 24 15.57 -6.20 7.94
CA ILE A 24 15.11 -5.97 9.31
C ILE A 24 15.50 -4.60 9.84
N ASP A 25 16.67 -4.09 9.45
CA ASP A 25 17.14 -2.76 9.85
C ASP A 25 16.31 -1.68 9.15
N ILE A 26 16.01 -1.88 7.86
CA ILE A 26 15.12 -1.00 7.09
C ILE A 26 13.72 -1.00 7.73
N ALA A 27 13.16 -2.17 8.05
CA ALA A 27 11.85 -2.29 8.66
C ALA A 27 11.76 -1.60 10.04
N ASN A 28 12.81 -1.67 10.85
CA ASN A 28 12.85 -1.03 12.17
C ASN A 28 13.21 0.46 12.11
N SER A 29 13.77 0.95 11.00
CA SER A 29 14.15 2.36 10.84
C SER A 29 12.99 3.32 10.64
N VAL A 30 11.78 2.80 10.36
CA VAL A 30 10.60 3.60 10.02
C VAL A 30 9.54 3.49 11.11
N GLU A 31 8.92 4.62 11.47
CA GLU A 31 7.70 4.60 12.28
C GLU A 31 6.50 4.37 11.35
N PRO A 32 5.76 3.27 11.49
CA PRO A 32 4.61 3.00 10.62
C PRO A 32 3.49 4.00 10.88
N ILE A 33 2.77 4.39 9.82
CA ILE A 33 1.55 5.18 9.97
C ILE A 33 0.44 4.30 10.60
N HIS A 34 -0.39 4.90 11.44
CA HIS A 34 -1.53 4.19 12.03
C HIS A 34 -2.47 3.68 10.93
N ILE A 35 -2.95 2.45 11.06
CA ILE A 35 -3.71 1.78 9.98
C ILE A 35 -5.02 2.51 9.63
N SER A 36 -5.60 3.25 10.59
CA SER A 36 -6.79 4.07 10.35
C SER A 36 -6.57 5.19 9.33
N GLU A 37 -5.34 5.73 9.22
CA GLU A 37 -5.02 6.74 8.22
C GLU A 37 -5.01 6.13 6.81
N ILE A 38 -4.54 4.89 6.68
CA ILE A 38 -4.63 4.12 5.43
C ILE A 38 -6.09 3.85 5.08
N ALA A 39 -6.88 3.39 6.06
CA ALA A 39 -8.31 3.14 5.88
C ALA A 39 -9.05 4.39 5.39
N LYS A 40 -8.77 5.55 5.98
CA LYS A 40 -9.34 6.83 5.57
C LYS A 40 -9.02 7.19 4.12
N HIS A 41 -7.78 6.94 3.66
CA HIS A 41 -7.40 7.17 2.26
C HIS A 41 -8.13 6.25 1.27
N LEU A 42 -8.63 5.10 1.75
CA LEU A 42 -9.43 4.14 0.98
C LEU A 42 -10.95 4.35 1.18
N ASN A 43 -11.37 5.49 1.77
CA ASN A 43 -12.76 5.79 2.11
C ASN A 43 -13.42 4.75 3.04
N LEU A 44 -12.64 4.05 3.86
CA LEU A 44 -13.15 3.14 4.89
C LEU A 44 -13.38 3.89 6.20
N THR A 45 -14.57 3.71 6.79
CA THR A 45 -14.92 4.25 8.10
C THR A 45 -14.56 3.27 9.21
N PRO A 46 -14.55 3.69 10.50
CA PRO A 46 -14.33 2.76 11.62
C PRO A 46 -15.34 1.60 11.71
N ASN A 47 -16.50 1.71 11.05
CA ASN A 47 -17.48 0.63 10.99
C ASN A 47 -17.11 -0.45 9.96
N HIS A 48 -16.08 -0.24 9.14
CA HIS A 48 -15.68 -1.14 8.06
C HIS A 48 -14.53 -2.06 8.44
N TYR A 49 -13.94 -1.93 9.63
CA TYR A 49 -12.80 -2.75 10.04
C TYR A 49 -12.65 -2.86 11.55
N ASP A 50 -12.06 -3.98 11.98
CA ASP A 50 -11.63 -4.21 13.36
C ASP A 50 -10.12 -4.01 13.50
N LEU A 51 -9.70 -3.20 14.46
CA LEU A 51 -8.29 -2.94 14.74
C LEU A 51 -7.61 -4.10 15.46
N TYR A 52 -6.38 -4.39 15.07
CA TYR A 52 -5.48 -5.36 15.71
C TYR A 52 -4.17 -4.66 16.11
N GLY A 53 -4.27 -3.85 17.16
CA GLY A 53 -3.23 -2.88 17.52
C GLY A 53 -3.21 -1.70 16.55
N LYS A 54 -2.07 -1.00 16.50
CA LYS A 54 -1.96 0.29 15.79
C LYS A 54 -1.83 0.19 14.27
N TYR A 55 -1.22 -0.88 13.78
CA TYR A 55 -0.75 -0.95 12.39
C TYR A 55 -1.37 -2.10 11.58
N LYS A 56 -2.42 -2.74 12.12
CA LYS A 56 -3.14 -3.85 11.47
C LYS A 56 -4.63 -3.74 11.72
N ALA A 57 -5.43 -4.14 10.74
CA ALA A 57 -6.88 -4.23 10.85
C ALA A 57 -7.40 -5.38 9.98
N LYS A 58 -8.58 -5.91 10.31
CA LYS A 58 -9.36 -6.78 9.43
C LYS A 58 -10.50 -5.96 8.84
N VAL A 59 -10.63 -5.95 7.51
CA VAL A 59 -11.75 -5.30 6.82
C VAL A 59 -12.97 -6.22 6.85
N LEU A 60 -14.13 -5.68 7.18
CA LEU A 60 -15.40 -6.41 7.24
C LEU A 60 -15.95 -6.63 5.82
N LEU A 61 -16.59 -7.78 5.60
CA LEU A 61 -17.12 -8.14 4.29
C LEU A 61 -18.31 -7.28 3.85
N SER A 62 -18.98 -6.59 4.78
CA SER A 62 -20.09 -5.66 4.48
C SER A 62 -19.70 -4.53 3.53
N VAL A 63 -18.40 -4.22 3.43
CA VAL A 63 -17.87 -3.25 2.44
C VAL A 63 -18.16 -3.70 1.01
N LEU A 64 -18.24 -5.01 0.74
CA LEU A 64 -18.55 -5.53 -0.58
C LEU A 64 -19.98 -5.19 -1.02
N ASP A 65 -20.91 -5.10 -0.07
CA ASP A 65 -22.31 -4.73 -0.36
C ASP A 65 -22.39 -3.27 -0.82
N GLU A 66 -21.56 -2.39 -0.27
CA GLU A 66 -21.46 -0.98 -0.67
C GLU A 66 -20.77 -0.79 -2.04
N LEU A 67 -19.92 -1.74 -2.43
CA LEU A 67 -19.14 -1.68 -3.68
C LEU A 67 -19.84 -2.34 -4.88
N GLN A 68 -21.03 -2.94 -4.73
CA GLN A 68 -21.70 -3.68 -5.81
C GLN A 68 -21.90 -2.87 -7.09
N GLU A 69 -22.16 -1.57 -6.98
CA GLU A 69 -22.35 -0.66 -8.11
C GLU A 69 -21.05 0.01 -8.58
N SER A 70 -19.93 -0.27 -7.90
CA SER A 70 -18.63 0.28 -8.26
C SER A 70 -17.97 -0.55 -9.36
N LYS A 71 -17.29 0.13 -10.28
CA LYS A 71 -16.48 -0.55 -11.31
C LYS A 71 -15.22 -1.13 -10.67
N ASP A 72 -14.88 -2.35 -11.05
CA ASP A 72 -13.61 -2.98 -10.67
C ASP A 72 -12.38 -2.15 -11.08
N GLY A 73 -11.37 -2.19 -10.22
CA GLY A 73 -10.03 -1.69 -10.53
C GLY A 73 -9.32 -2.57 -11.57
N TYR A 74 -8.14 -2.11 -12.01
CA TYR A 74 -7.30 -2.93 -12.87
C TYR A 74 -6.66 -4.07 -12.08
N TYR A 75 -6.73 -5.28 -12.62
CA TYR A 75 -6.09 -6.46 -12.04
C TYR A 75 -4.78 -6.79 -12.76
N VAL A 76 -3.66 -6.73 -12.03
CA VAL A 76 -2.32 -6.99 -12.56
C VAL A 76 -1.72 -8.20 -11.86
N VAL A 77 -1.39 -9.25 -12.61
CA VAL A 77 -0.75 -10.46 -12.09
C VAL A 77 0.76 -10.37 -12.28
N VAL A 78 1.51 -10.41 -11.16
CA VAL A 78 2.97 -10.48 -11.19
C VAL A 78 3.40 -11.95 -11.14
N GLY A 79 3.71 -12.51 -12.31
CA GLY A 79 4.25 -13.86 -12.45
C GLY A 79 5.75 -13.95 -12.20
N GLY A 80 6.27 -15.17 -12.16
CA GLY A 80 7.70 -15.43 -12.19
C GLY A 80 8.00 -16.72 -12.94
N ILE A 81 9.26 -16.92 -13.32
CA ILE A 81 9.74 -18.18 -13.89
C ILE A 81 9.77 -19.29 -12.81
N THR A 82 10.09 -20.51 -13.23
CA THR A 82 10.38 -21.62 -12.31
C THR A 82 11.45 -21.20 -11.29
N PRO A 83 11.22 -21.40 -9.97
CA PRO A 83 12.17 -20.99 -8.95
C PRO A 83 13.57 -21.56 -9.14
N THR A 84 14.57 -20.72 -8.88
CA THR A 84 16.00 -21.03 -8.93
C THR A 84 16.64 -20.68 -7.58
N PRO A 85 17.80 -21.27 -7.23
CA PRO A 85 18.49 -20.95 -5.98
C PRO A 85 18.92 -19.48 -5.82
N LEU A 86 18.98 -18.72 -6.92
CA LEU A 86 19.40 -17.31 -6.89
C LEU A 86 18.30 -16.37 -6.37
N GLY A 87 17.04 -16.82 -6.40
CA GLY A 87 15.87 -16.02 -6.04
C GLY A 87 15.50 -15.01 -7.13
N GLU A 88 14.21 -14.91 -7.44
CA GLU A 88 13.72 -14.07 -8.55
C GLU A 88 13.20 -12.71 -8.09
N GLY A 89 13.09 -12.47 -6.78
CA GLY A 89 12.62 -11.20 -6.23
C GLY A 89 11.16 -10.86 -6.53
N LYS A 90 10.31 -11.85 -6.85
CA LYS A 90 8.92 -11.64 -7.28
C LYS A 90 8.10 -10.77 -6.31
N SER A 91 8.12 -11.06 -5.01
CA SER A 91 7.38 -10.26 -4.01
C SER A 91 7.92 -8.84 -3.88
N THR A 92 9.25 -8.68 -3.94
CA THR A 92 9.91 -7.37 -3.94
C THR A 92 9.47 -6.52 -5.14
N THR A 93 9.42 -7.13 -6.33
CA THR A 93 8.93 -6.49 -7.54
C THR A 93 7.46 -6.11 -7.43
N THR A 94 6.60 -6.96 -6.85
CA THR A 94 5.19 -6.62 -6.63
C THR A 94 5.02 -5.38 -5.75
N VAL A 95 5.71 -5.31 -4.61
CA VAL A 95 5.64 -4.15 -3.71
C VAL A 95 6.21 -2.90 -4.37
N GLY A 96 7.36 -3.01 -5.06
CA GLY A 96 7.97 -1.89 -5.78
C GLY A 96 7.11 -1.36 -6.92
N LEU A 97 6.41 -2.23 -7.66
CA LEU A 97 5.45 -1.84 -8.68
C LEU A 97 4.30 -1.02 -8.07
N CYS A 98 3.70 -1.48 -6.96
CA CYS A 98 2.66 -0.74 -6.26
C CYS A 98 3.14 0.65 -5.82
N GLN A 99 4.35 0.74 -5.27
CA GLN A 99 4.97 2.02 -4.86
C GLN A 99 5.15 2.97 -6.06
N ALA A 100 5.62 2.47 -7.20
CA ALA A 100 5.82 3.28 -8.40
C ALA A 100 4.49 3.78 -8.99
N LEU A 101 3.45 2.94 -9.02
CA LEU A 101 2.12 3.33 -9.48
C LEU A 101 1.54 4.48 -8.63
N GLY A 102 1.68 4.39 -7.31
CA GLY A 102 1.25 5.46 -6.40
C GLY A 102 2.09 6.73 -6.54
N ALA A 103 3.42 6.61 -6.64
CA ALA A 103 4.32 7.75 -6.68
C ALA A 103 4.31 8.53 -8.00
N PHE A 104 4.15 7.84 -9.13
CA PHE A 104 4.31 8.45 -10.47
C PHE A 104 3.01 8.57 -11.27
N LEU A 105 2.00 7.75 -10.99
CA LEU A 105 0.73 7.74 -11.74
C LEU A 105 -0.48 8.14 -10.90
N ASP A 106 -0.29 8.46 -9.62
CA ASP A 106 -1.34 8.75 -8.64
C ASP A 106 -2.46 7.68 -8.65
N LYS A 107 -2.06 6.42 -8.88
CA LYS A 107 -2.97 5.27 -8.83
C LYS A 107 -3.03 4.75 -7.39
N LYS A 108 -4.25 4.53 -6.92
CA LYS A 108 -4.58 3.99 -5.60
C LYS A 108 -5.21 2.62 -5.77
#